data_AF-A0A7J0H021-F1
#
_entry.id   AF-A0A7J0H021-F1
#
_cell.length_a   1.000
_cell.length_b   1.000
_cell.length_c   1.000
_cell.angle_alpha   90.00
_cell.angle_beta   90.00
_cell.angle_gamma   90.00
#
_symmetry.space_group_name_H-M   'P 1'
#
loop_
_entity.id
_entity.type
_entity.pdbx_description
1 polymer ?
#
loop_
_entity_poly.entity_id
_entity_poly.type
_entity_poly.pdbx_seq_one_letter_code
_entity_poly.pdbx_strand_id
1 'polypeptide(L)'
;MGIYDVIQLVRADVSTIALGCSASTASIILGAGTKGKRFAMPNSRIMIHQPSGGVSGGAAYVEVQSEELLKNKNNVARIISGFTGRTFEQVLKDIDRDRFMSPIEAVEYGIIDGVIDRETIIPLEPLPQKVKPRFNYEQMEKEGEKFLLEDIPDDEIY
;
A
#
# COMPACT_ATOMS: atom_id res chain seq x y z
N MET A 1 2.92 -2.16 8.36
CA MET A 1 1.50 -1.86 8.67
C MET A 1 1.27 -0.39 9.05
N GLY A 2 2.28 0.35 9.52
CA GLY A 2 2.09 1.77 9.87
C GLY A 2 1.36 2.66 8.83
N ILE A 3 1.61 2.50 7.52
CA ILE A 3 0.85 3.25 6.50
C ILE A 3 -0.64 2.89 6.51
N TYR A 4 -0.98 1.61 6.63
CA TYR A 4 -2.36 1.16 6.78
C TYR A 4 -2.99 1.82 8.02
N ASP A 5 -2.30 1.77 9.16
CA ASP A 5 -2.79 2.33 10.42
C ASP A 5 -2.99 3.85 10.32
N VAL A 6 -2.09 4.57 9.65
CA VAL A 6 -2.26 6.00 9.37
C VAL A 6 -3.52 6.25 8.55
N ILE A 7 -3.76 5.46 7.48
CA ILE A 7 -4.97 5.59 6.67
C ILE A 7 -6.24 5.34 7.51
N GLN A 8 -6.20 4.41 8.47
CA GLN A 8 -7.34 4.17 9.37
C GLN A 8 -7.48 5.25 10.46
N LEU A 9 -6.36 5.88 10.87
CA LEU A 9 -6.32 6.87 11.96
C LEU A 9 -6.78 8.26 11.52
N VAL A 10 -6.43 8.67 10.30
CA VAL A 10 -6.74 10.01 9.80
C VAL A 10 -8.25 10.21 9.65
N ARG A 11 -8.73 11.39 10.03
CA ARG A 11 -10.16 11.74 9.94
C ARG A 11 -10.62 12.03 8.51
N ALA A 12 -9.68 12.42 7.64
CA ALA A 12 -9.98 12.71 6.25
C ALA A 12 -10.12 11.40 5.46
N ASP A 13 -11.09 11.36 4.54
CA ASP A 13 -11.21 10.23 3.63
C ASP A 13 -9.97 10.10 2.74
N VAL A 14 -9.44 8.90 2.65
CA VAL A 14 -8.27 8.59 1.81
C VAL A 14 -8.74 7.86 0.56
N SER A 15 -8.50 8.46 -0.61
CA SER A 15 -8.67 7.76 -1.88
C SER A 15 -7.36 7.07 -2.27
N THR A 16 -7.47 5.83 -2.73
CA THR A 16 -6.33 5.02 -3.16
C THR A 16 -6.52 4.65 -4.63
N ILE A 17 -5.49 4.85 -5.44
CA ILE A 17 -5.55 4.59 -6.88
C ILE A 17 -4.34 3.75 -7.27
N ALA A 18 -4.58 2.54 -7.76
CA ALA A 18 -3.53 1.71 -8.33
C ALA A 18 -3.20 2.16 -9.77
N LEU A 19 -1.93 2.49 -9.98
CA LEU A 19 -1.35 2.77 -11.28
C LEU A 19 -0.30 1.69 -11.59
N GLY A 20 -0.52 0.89 -12.64
CA GLY A 20 0.44 -0.13 -13.08
C GLY A 20 0.39 -1.42 -12.24
N CYS A 21 0.97 -1.43 -11.04
CA CYS A 21 0.98 -2.62 -10.20
C CYS A 21 0.83 -2.28 -8.72
N SER A 22 -0.11 -2.95 -8.06
CA SER A 22 -0.25 -2.98 -6.62
C SER A 22 -0.14 -4.43 -6.16
N ALA A 23 0.96 -4.78 -5.52
CA ALA A 23 1.27 -6.17 -5.17
C ALA A 23 1.71 -6.28 -3.72
N SER A 24 1.41 -7.41 -3.06
CA SER A 24 1.78 -7.66 -1.67
C SER A 24 1.19 -6.57 -0.75
N THR A 25 2.01 -5.98 0.13
CA THR A 25 1.63 -4.87 1.02
C THR A 25 0.98 -3.69 0.29
N ALA A 26 1.33 -3.42 -0.97
CA ALA A 26 0.71 -2.33 -1.73
C ALA A 26 -0.79 -2.61 -1.99
N SER A 27 -1.19 -3.86 -2.22
CA SER A 27 -2.60 -4.25 -2.37
C SER A 27 -3.39 -4.06 -1.09
N ILE A 28 -2.74 -4.27 0.06
CA ILE A 28 -3.33 -4.02 1.38
C ILE A 28 -3.54 -2.51 1.57
N ILE A 29 -2.53 -1.69 1.24
CA ILE A 29 -2.63 -0.23 1.30
C ILE A 29 -3.70 0.29 0.33
N LEU A 30 -3.79 -0.28 -0.88
CA LEU A 30 -4.84 0.01 -1.83
C LEU A 30 -6.22 -0.27 -1.25
N GLY A 31 -6.40 -1.45 -0.64
CA GLY A 31 -7.65 -1.86 0.01
C GLY A 31 -8.00 -1.05 1.27
N ALA A 32 -7.02 -0.38 1.88
CA ALA A 32 -7.18 0.41 3.10
C ALA A 32 -7.92 1.73 2.89
N GLY A 33 -7.98 2.22 1.64
CA GLY A 33 -8.68 3.48 1.32
C GLY A 33 -10.15 3.45 1.75
N THR A 34 -10.73 4.64 1.91
CA THR A 34 -12.15 4.76 2.28
C THR A 34 -13.01 4.00 1.29
N LYS A 35 -13.95 3.18 1.79
CA LYS A 35 -14.88 2.43 0.94
C LYS A 35 -15.64 3.35 -0.01
N GLY A 36 -15.69 2.98 -1.29
CA GLY A 36 -16.20 3.80 -2.39
C GLY A 36 -15.17 4.72 -3.03
N LYS A 37 -13.92 4.76 -2.53
CA LYS A 37 -12.83 5.63 -3.02
C LYS A 37 -11.55 4.86 -3.36
N ARG A 38 -11.64 3.54 -3.54
CA ARG A 38 -10.52 2.66 -3.90
C ARG A 38 -10.61 2.32 -5.39
N PHE A 39 -9.59 2.66 -6.18
CA PHE A 39 -9.65 2.55 -7.64
C PHE A 39 -8.39 1.93 -8.25
N ALA A 40 -8.49 1.55 -9.52
CA ALA A 40 -7.35 1.15 -10.32
C ALA A 40 -7.52 1.57 -11.78
N MET A 41 -6.41 1.79 -12.49
CA MET A 41 -6.44 1.97 -13.96
C MET A 41 -6.68 0.62 -14.67
N PRO A 42 -7.20 0.59 -15.91
CA PRO A 42 -7.69 -0.63 -16.56
C PRO A 42 -6.62 -1.71 -16.79
N ASN A 43 -5.36 -1.30 -16.94
CA ASN A 43 -4.23 -2.21 -17.14
C ASN A 43 -3.46 -2.55 -15.86
N SER A 44 -3.97 -2.11 -14.70
CA SER A 44 -3.28 -2.35 -13.44
C SER A 44 -3.33 -3.82 -13.05
N ARG A 45 -2.31 -4.31 -12.36
CA ARG A 45 -2.30 -5.65 -11.76
C ARG A 45 -2.37 -5.54 -10.25
N ILE A 46 -3.28 -6.29 -9.66
CA ILE A 46 -3.43 -6.39 -8.21
C ILE A 46 -2.96 -7.78 -7.80
N MET A 47 -2.13 -7.90 -6.78
CA MET A 47 -1.65 -9.20 -6.30
C MET A 47 -1.67 -9.28 -4.78
N ILE A 48 -2.28 -10.34 -4.24
CA ILE A 48 -2.21 -10.67 -2.81
C ILE A 48 -1.50 -12.01 -2.63
N HIS A 49 -0.72 -12.09 -1.56
CA HIS A 49 -0.01 -13.30 -1.12
C HIS A 49 0.27 -13.20 0.38
N GLN A 50 0.66 -14.31 0.98
CA GLN A 50 1.03 -14.35 2.38
C GLN A 50 2.35 -13.60 2.63
N PRO A 51 2.57 -13.08 3.85
CA PRO A 51 3.88 -12.58 4.23
C PRO A 51 4.95 -13.66 4.04
N SER A 52 6.09 -13.27 3.48
CA SER A 52 7.25 -14.13 3.32
C SER A 52 8.33 -13.78 4.34
N GLY A 53 9.07 -14.81 4.76
CA GLY A 53 10.17 -14.68 5.71
C GLY A 53 10.97 -15.98 5.76
N GLY A 54 12.25 -15.88 6.13
CA GLY A 54 13.10 -17.01 6.41
C GLY A 54 13.73 -16.84 7.79
N VAL A 55 13.84 -17.92 8.54
CA VAL A 55 14.54 -17.94 9.83
C VAL A 55 15.51 -19.10 9.89
N SER A 56 16.70 -18.84 10.44
CA SER A 56 17.70 -19.85 10.78
C SER A 56 18.37 -19.46 12.10
N GLY A 57 18.93 -20.43 12.82
CA GLY A 57 19.57 -20.21 14.11
C GLY A 57 19.24 -21.29 15.14
N GLY A 58 19.44 -20.98 16.42
CA GLY A 58 19.07 -21.88 17.51
C GLY A 58 17.57 -22.16 17.56
N ALA A 59 17.19 -23.35 18.03
CA ALA A 59 15.82 -23.83 18.01
C ALA A 59 14.80 -22.85 18.62
N ALA A 60 15.11 -22.28 19.79
CA ALA A 60 14.24 -21.30 20.46
C ALA A 60 14.02 -20.02 19.65
N TYR A 61 15.04 -19.54 18.93
CA TYR A 61 14.90 -18.36 18.07
C TYR A 61 14.06 -18.68 16.83
N VAL A 62 14.30 -19.86 16.22
CA VAL A 62 13.51 -20.34 15.08
C VAL A 62 12.04 -20.48 15.45
N GLU A 63 11.74 -21.03 16.62
CA GLU A 63 10.39 -21.18 17.14
C GLU A 63 9.69 -19.82 17.28
N VAL A 64 10.27 -18.88 18.02
CA VAL A 64 9.69 -17.53 18.24
C VAL A 64 9.43 -16.81 16.92
N GLN A 65 10.39 -16.80 15.99
CA GLN A 65 10.21 -16.10 14.71
C GLN A 65 9.17 -16.79 13.81
N SER A 66 9.06 -18.12 13.87
CA SER A 66 8.05 -18.86 13.12
C SER A 66 6.65 -18.55 13.64
N GLU A 67 6.49 -18.47 14.96
CA GLU A 67 5.23 -18.05 15.58
C GLU A 67 4.84 -16.62 15.21
N GLU A 68 5.79 -15.69 15.22
CA GLU A 68 5.54 -14.31 14.82
C GLU A 68 5.15 -14.20 13.34
N LEU A 69 5.78 -14.97 12.45
CA LEU A 69 5.39 -15.03 11.03
C LEU A 69 3.95 -15.54 10.87
N LEU A 70 3.56 -16.56 11.65
CA LEU A 70 2.20 -17.10 11.63
C LEU A 70 1.17 -16.08 12.14
N LYS A 71 1.50 -15.35 13.23
CA LYS A 71 0.66 -14.24 13.74
C LYS A 71 0.50 -13.15 12.69
N ASN A 72 1.58 -12.77 12.01
CA ASN A 72 1.54 -11.76 10.95
C ASN A 72 0.69 -12.22 9.76
N LYS A 73 0.84 -13.48 9.32
CA LYS A 73 -0.02 -14.07 8.27
C LYS A 73 -1.51 -13.97 8.63
N ASN A 74 -1.86 -14.33 9.86
CA ASN A 74 -3.24 -14.24 10.33
C ASN A 74 -3.72 -12.78 10.43
N ASN A 75 -2.86 -11.85 10.86
CA ASN A 75 -3.22 -10.43 10.90
C ASN A 75 -3.52 -9.87 9.50
N VAL A 76 -2.65 -10.15 8.52
CA VAL A 76 -2.85 -9.75 7.12
C VAL A 76 -4.15 -10.33 6.57
N ALA A 77 -4.44 -11.61 6.82
CA ALA A 77 -5.67 -12.22 6.36
C ALA A 77 -6.93 -11.58 6.99
N ARG A 78 -6.89 -11.19 8.27
CA ARG A 78 -7.99 -10.43 8.91
C ARG A 78 -8.18 -9.05 8.29
N ILE A 79 -7.09 -8.34 8.02
CA ILE A 79 -7.15 -7.01 7.38
C ILE A 79 -7.80 -7.11 6.00
N ILE A 80 -7.31 -8.04 5.16
CA ILE A 80 -7.87 -8.25 3.81
C ILE A 80 -9.34 -8.67 3.90
N SER A 81 -9.68 -9.59 4.80
CA SER A 81 -11.07 -9.99 5.06
C SER A 81 -11.95 -8.78 5.43
N GLY A 82 -11.46 -7.90 6.30
CA GLY A 82 -12.18 -6.72 6.78
C GLY A 82 -12.57 -5.75 5.67
N PHE A 83 -11.68 -5.43 4.73
CA PHE A 83 -12.00 -4.48 3.66
C PHE A 83 -12.59 -5.13 2.39
N THR A 84 -12.49 -6.45 2.21
CA THR A 84 -13.07 -7.17 1.06
C THR A 84 -14.47 -7.72 1.33
N GLY A 85 -14.80 -7.99 2.59
CA GLY A 85 -16.01 -8.75 2.97
C GLY A 85 -15.90 -10.25 2.71
N ARG A 86 -14.74 -10.77 2.31
CA ARG A 86 -14.46 -12.22 2.22
C ARG A 86 -14.24 -12.78 3.62
N THR A 87 -14.54 -14.06 3.82
CA THR A 87 -14.25 -14.73 5.10
C THR A 87 -12.75 -14.87 5.32
N PHE A 88 -12.34 -14.93 6.59
CA PHE A 88 -10.95 -15.11 6.97
C PHE A 88 -10.34 -16.39 6.36
N GLU A 89 -11.09 -17.48 6.34
CA GLU A 89 -10.68 -18.77 5.79
C GLU A 89 -10.49 -18.71 4.28
N GLN A 90 -11.38 -18.01 3.57
CA GLN A 90 -11.26 -17.83 2.13
C GLN A 90 -10.01 -17.01 1.79
N VAL A 91 -9.77 -15.93 2.53
CA VAL A 91 -8.57 -15.10 2.35
C VAL A 91 -7.30 -15.91 2.64
N LEU A 92 -7.25 -16.68 3.74
CA LEU A 92 -6.10 -17.53 4.05
C LEU A 92 -5.74 -18.50 2.92
N LYS A 93 -6.76 -19.08 2.27
CA LYS A 93 -6.58 -19.95 1.10
C LYS A 93 -6.09 -19.17 -0.11
N ASP A 94 -6.65 -17.99 -0.35
CA ASP A 94 -6.34 -17.16 -1.51
C ASP A 94 -4.95 -16.54 -1.46
N ILE A 95 -4.42 -16.25 -0.26
CA ILE A 95 -3.07 -15.70 -0.10
C ILE A 95 -1.98 -16.78 0.01
N ASP A 96 -2.32 -18.08 0.01
CA ASP A 96 -1.30 -19.13 0.17
C ASP A 96 -0.28 -19.15 -0.98
N ARG A 97 -0.67 -18.68 -2.15
CA ARG A 97 0.20 -18.43 -3.30
C ARG A 97 -0.09 -17.05 -3.86
N ASP A 98 0.76 -16.61 -4.77
CA ASP A 98 0.55 -15.38 -5.53
C ASP A 98 -0.79 -15.45 -6.27
N ARG A 99 -1.73 -14.63 -5.84
CA ARG A 99 -3.02 -14.46 -6.50
C ARG A 99 -3.04 -13.13 -7.23
N PHE A 100 -2.74 -13.20 -8.53
CA PHE A 100 -2.87 -12.05 -9.41
C PHE A 100 -4.30 -11.85 -9.87
N MET A 101 -4.71 -10.59 -9.97
CA MET A 101 -6.03 -10.15 -10.39
C MET A 101 -5.87 -8.98 -11.37
N SER A 102 -6.73 -8.97 -12.37
CA SER A 102 -7.09 -7.77 -13.14
C SER A 102 -7.86 -6.79 -12.25
N PRO A 103 -8.05 -5.53 -12.68
CA PRO A 103 -8.83 -4.56 -11.92
C PRO A 103 -10.29 -5.01 -11.72
N ILE A 104 -10.89 -5.67 -12.71
CA ILE A 104 -12.26 -6.17 -12.60
C ILE A 104 -12.35 -7.28 -11.55
N GLU A 105 -11.44 -8.26 -11.59
CA GLU A 105 -11.37 -9.30 -10.56
C GLU A 105 -11.10 -8.70 -9.18
N ALA A 106 -10.33 -7.61 -9.08
CA ALA A 106 -10.08 -6.93 -7.82
C ALA A 106 -11.32 -6.19 -7.27
N VAL A 107 -12.21 -5.67 -8.15
CA VAL A 107 -13.53 -5.16 -7.76
C VAL A 107 -14.39 -6.29 -7.22
N GLU A 108 -14.48 -7.40 -7.97
CA GLU A 108 -15.26 -8.58 -7.55
C GLU A 108 -14.73 -9.20 -6.25
N TYR A 109 -13.41 -9.18 -6.05
CA TYR A 109 -12.80 -9.64 -4.82
C TYR A 109 -13.07 -8.70 -3.64
N GLY A 110 -13.31 -7.40 -3.91
CA GLY A 110 -13.61 -6.37 -2.91
C GLY A 110 -12.39 -5.54 -2.48
N ILE A 111 -11.25 -5.64 -3.19
CA ILE A 111 -10.03 -4.87 -2.88
C ILE A 111 -10.20 -3.41 -3.30
N ILE A 112 -10.85 -3.19 -4.44
CA ILE A 112 -11.15 -1.86 -4.97
C ILE A 112 -12.66 -1.73 -5.22
N ASP A 113 -13.14 -0.50 -5.36
CA ASP A 113 -14.55 -0.17 -5.59
C ASP A 113 -14.85 0.11 -7.07
N GLY A 114 -13.85 0.44 -7.87
CA GLY A 114 -14.04 0.69 -9.30
C GLY A 114 -12.77 0.76 -10.12
N VAL A 115 -12.95 0.72 -11.43
CA VAL A 115 -11.90 0.97 -12.42
C VAL A 115 -12.13 2.37 -12.98
N ILE A 116 -11.08 3.19 -13.00
CA ILE A 116 -11.14 4.55 -13.51
C ILE A 116 -10.31 4.68 -14.79
N ASP A 117 -10.69 5.62 -15.63
CA ASP A 117 -10.00 5.97 -16.86
C ASP A 117 -9.98 7.50 -17.08
N ARG A 118 -9.55 7.93 -18.27
CA ARG A 118 -9.39 9.33 -18.64
C ARG A 118 -10.68 10.15 -18.51
N GLU A 119 -11.83 9.53 -18.69
CA GLU A 119 -13.15 10.18 -18.68
C GLU A 119 -13.77 10.18 -17.27
N THR A 120 -13.33 9.24 -16.43
CA THR A 120 -13.83 9.02 -15.06
C THR A 120 -13.06 9.83 -14.00
N ILE A 121 -11.81 10.21 -14.28
CA ILE A 121 -11.05 11.10 -13.40
C ILE A 121 -11.65 12.52 -13.49
N ILE A 122 -12.23 13.00 -12.38
CA ILE A 122 -12.51 14.42 -12.17
C ILE A 122 -11.22 15.16 -12.55
N PRO A 123 -11.22 16.09 -13.51
CA PRO A 123 -10.01 16.77 -13.90
C PRO A 123 -9.39 17.36 -12.64
N LEU A 124 -8.20 16.86 -12.27
CA LEU A 124 -7.31 17.60 -11.41
C LEU A 124 -7.28 18.99 -12.04
N GLU A 125 -7.70 20.02 -11.30
CA GLU A 125 -7.62 21.39 -11.78
C GLU A 125 -6.29 21.57 -12.51
N PRO A 126 -6.28 22.25 -13.67
CA PRO A 126 -5.15 22.19 -14.59
C PRO A 126 -3.87 22.39 -13.81
N LEU A 127 -3.09 21.31 -13.70
CA LEU A 127 -1.77 21.35 -13.09
C LEU A 127 -1.05 22.50 -13.79
N PRO A 128 -0.46 23.45 -13.05
CA PRO A 128 0.21 24.58 -13.67
C PRO A 128 1.14 24.05 -14.77
N GLN A 129 0.99 24.60 -15.99
CA GLN A 129 1.44 23.99 -17.26
C GLN A 129 2.91 23.56 -17.29
N LYS A 130 3.72 24.01 -16.34
CA LYS A 130 5.01 23.44 -15.98
C LYS A 130 5.17 23.56 -14.47
N VAL A 131 4.97 22.46 -13.73
CA VAL A 131 5.69 22.32 -12.46
C VAL A 131 7.15 22.19 -12.88
N LYS A 132 7.91 23.29 -12.86
CA LYS A 132 9.37 23.18 -12.89
C LYS A 132 9.70 22.25 -11.73
N PRO A 133 10.35 21.10 -11.94
CA PRO A 133 10.78 20.28 -10.83
C PRO A 133 11.57 21.23 -9.91
N ARG A 134 11.15 21.31 -8.64
CA ARG A 134 11.77 22.21 -7.66
C ARG A 134 13.27 21.92 -7.53
N PHE A 135 13.68 20.71 -7.97
CA PHE A 135 15.02 20.19 -7.90
C PHE A 135 15.46 19.60 -9.24
N ASN A 136 16.68 19.92 -9.66
CA ASN A 136 17.40 19.24 -10.73
C ASN A 136 18.26 18.14 -10.10
N TYR A 137 18.10 16.88 -10.50
CA TYR A 137 18.82 15.75 -9.91
C TYR A 137 20.35 15.86 -10.03
N GLU A 138 20.89 16.38 -11.14
CA GLU A 138 22.34 16.64 -11.28
C GLU A 138 22.83 17.75 -10.35
N GLN A 139 21.94 18.69 -10.01
CA GLN A 139 22.23 19.79 -9.11
C GLN A 139 22.10 19.36 -7.63
N MET A 140 21.15 18.46 -7.32
CA MET A 140 21.04 17.81 -6.00
C MET A 140 22.25 16.93 -5.69
N GLU A 141 22.78 16.19 -6.68
CA GLU A 141 23.99 15.40 -6.49
C GLU A 141 25.23 16.26 -6.22
N LYS A 142 25.31 17.46 -6.82
CA LYS A 142 26.46 18.37 -6.66
C LYS A 142 26.36 19.32 -5.48
N GLU A 143 25.14 19.71 -5.10
CA GLU A 143 24.87 20.74 -4.08
C GLU A 143 23.90 20.22 -2.99
N GLY A 144 23.99 18.93 -2.66
CA GLY A 144 23.07 18.24 -1.74
C GLY A 144 22.89 18.93 -0.39
N GLU A 145 23.95 19.54 0.14
CA GLU A 145 23.93 20.26 1.42
C GLU A 145 22.99 21.48 1.42
N LYS A 146 22.76 22.14 0.27
CA LYS A 146 21.82 23.28 0.16
C LYS A 146 20.35 22.86 0.23
N PHE A 147 20.09 21.55 0.12
CA PHE A 147 18.75 20.96 0.18
C PHE A 147 18.48 20.26 1.52
N LEU A 148 19.46 20.24 2.42
CA LEU A 148 19.27 19.90 3.82
C LEU A 148 18.65 21.11 4.52
N LEU A 149 17.70 20.88 5.43
CA LEU A 149 17.26 21.94 6.33
C LEU A 149 18.45 22.34 7.21
N GLU A 150 18.59 23.63 7.52
CA GLU A 150 19.56 24.09 8.54
C GLU A 150 19.38 23.28 9.82
N ASP A 151 20.47 22.96 10.53
CA ASP A 151 20.45 22.18 11.78
C ASP A 151 19.33 22.71 12.69
N ILE A 152 18.20 22.01 12.71
CA ILE A 152 17.11 22.30 13.63
C ILE A 152 17.64 21.80 14.97
N PRO A 153 17.88 22.68 15.95
CA PRO A 153 18.34 22.25 17.25
C PRO A 153 17.38 21.19 17.79
N ASP A 154 17.93 20.09 18.33
CA ASP A 154 17.17 18.90 18.79
C ASP A 154 16.01 19.27 19.77
N ASP A 155 16.08 20.44 20.38
CA ASP A 155 15.10 21.02 21.30
C ASP A 155 13.84 21.60 20.65
N GLU A 156 13.77 21.76 19.32
CA GLU A 156 12.55 22.21 18.61
C GLU A 156 11.75 21.09 17.92
N ILE A 157 12.20 19.83 18.04
CA ILE A 157 11.48 18.65 17.52
C ILE A 157 10.86 17.85 18.68
N TYR A 158 10.00 18.49 19.48
CA TYR A 158 9.06 17.82 20.40
C TYR A 158 7.73 18.57 20.48
#